data_AF-A0A5N1KUD7-F1
#
_entry.id   AF-A0A5N1KUD7-F1
#
_cell.length_a   1.000
_cell.length_b   1.000
_cell.length_c   1.000
_cell.angle_alpha   90.00
_cell.angle_beta   90.00
_cell.angle_gamma   90.00
#
_symmetry.space_group_name_H-M   'P 1'
#
loop_
_entity.id
_entity.type
_entity.pdbx_description
1 polymer ?
#
loop_
_entity_poly.entity_id
_entity_poly.type
_entity_poly.pdbx_seq_one_letter_code
_entity_poly.pdbx_strand_id
1 'polypeptide(L)' 'MSDADPILDKLPPERLLDADHLQPIVAGINCIHSIETIQQYLAHENQHKNRTPVQSHLQERAREIRRDESDAEEQAAA' A
#
# COMPACT_ATOMS: atom_id res chain seq x y z
N MET A 1 19.57 4.07 -3.60
CA MET A 1 19.24 2.74 -3.05
C MET A 1 17.74 2.65 -3.10
N SER A 2 17.15 1.56 -3.62
CA SER A 2 15.69 1.41 -3.58
C SER A 2 15.25 1.48 -2.12
N ASP A 3 14.60 2.58 -1.74
CA ASP A 3 13.90 2.72 -0.46
C ASP A 3 12.64 1.85 -0.54
N ALA A 4 12.86 0.54 -0.51
CA ALA A 4 11.79 -0.40 -0.30
C ALA A 4 11.18 -0.08 1.07
N ASP A 5 9.87 0.12 1.06
CA ASP A 5 9.11 0.47 2.25
C ASP A 5 9.37 -0.59 3.33
N PRO A 6 9.83 -0.23 4.54
CA PRO A 6 10.26 -1.20 5.57
C PRO A 6 9.14 -2.17 6.01
N ILE A 7 7.90 -1.86 5.65
CA ILE A 7 6.77 -2.77 5.81
C ILE A 7 6.89 -4.03 4.94
N LEU A 8 7.53 -3.95 3.77
CA LEU A 8 7.70 -5.11 2.88
C LEU A 8 8.54 -6.21 3.55
N ASP A 9 9.59 -5.82 4.28
CA ASP A 9 10.45 -6.77 5.00
C ASP A 9 9.74 -7.38 6.22
N LYS A 10 8.95 -6.57 6.94
CA LYS A 10 8.32 -6.99 8.20
C LYS A 10 7.00 -7.72 7.98
N LEU A 11 6.25 -7.33 6.97
CA LEU A 11 4.86 -7.70 6.79
C LEU A 11 4.51 -7.88 5.30
N PRO A 12 5.21 -8.77 4.57
CA PRO A 12 5.07 -8.91 3.12
C PRO A 12 3.63 -9.27 2.69
N PRO A 13 3.29 -9.14 1.39
CA PRO A 13 1.93 -9.35 0.89
C PRO A 13 1.31 -10.67 1.35
N GLU A 14 2.09 -11.76 1.31
CA GLU A 14 1.67 -13.10 1.71
C GLU A 14 1.27 -13.16 3.20
N ARG A 15 1.84 -12.28 4.04
CA ARG A 15 1.53 -12.25 5.48
C ARG A 15 0.41 -11.28 5.80
N LEU A 16 0.41 -10.08 5.22
CA LEU A 16 -0.65 -9.09 5.47
C LEU A 16 -1.98 -9.58 4.89
N LEU A 17 -1.97 -9.96 3.62
CA LEU A 17 -3.19 -10.24 2.85
C LEU A 17 -3.78 -11.60 3.20
N ASP A 18 -3.03 -12.48 3.87
CA ASP A 18 -3.57 -13.77 4.29
C ASP A 18 -4.54 -13.66 5.47
N ALA A 19 -4.56 -12.53 6.19
CA ALA A 19 -5.48 -12.33 7.31
C ALA A 19 -6.96 -12.56 6.92
N ASP A 20 -7.71 -13.20 7.82
CA ASP A 20 -9.13 -13.54 7.62
C ASP A 20 -10.05 -12.33 7.72
N HIS A 21 -9.59 -11.27 8.38
CA HIS A 21 -10.37 -10.07 8.64
C HIS A 21 -9.84 -8.89 7.84
N LEU A 22 -10.78 -8.07 7.34
CA LEU A 22 -10.44 -6.90 6.54
C LEU A 22 -9.72 -5.82 7.37
N GLN A 23 -10.07 -5.65 8.65
CA GLN A 23 -9.50 -4.58 9.48
C GLN A 23 -7.96 -4.62 9.61
N PRO A 24 -7.34 -5.76 9.97
CA PRO A 24 -5.88 -5.86 9.99
C PRO A 24 -5.23 -5.58 8.64
N ILE A 25 -5.87 -6.00 7.54
CA ILE A 25 -5.38 -5.73 6.18
C ILE A 25 -5.36 -4.22 5.91
N VAL A 26 -6.47 -3.54 6.19
CA VAL A 26 -6.58 -2.09 6.00
C VAL A 26 -5.58 -1.33 6.87
N ALA A 27 -5.41 -1.74 8.13
CA ALA A 27 -4.41 -1.14 9.01
C ALA A 27 -2.98 -1.28 8.44
N GLY A 28 -2.64 -2.45 7.92
CA GLY A 28 -1.34 -2.67 7.26
C GLY A 28 -1.18 -1.85 5.98
N ILE A 29 -2.22 -1.77 5.14
CA ILE A 29 -2.21 -0.95 3.92
C ILE A 29 -1.93 0.52 4.25
N ASN A 30 -2.54 1.05 5.30
CA ASN A 30 -2.36 2.45 5.71
C ASN A 30 -0.92 2.76 6.17
N CYS A 31 -0.15 1.76 6.56
CA CYS A 31 1.26 1.90 6.91
C CYS A 31 2.20 1.84 5.70
N ILE A 32 1.67 1.66 4.48
CA ILE A 32 2.45 1.73 3.24
C ILE A 32 2.55 3.19 2.82
N HIS A 33 3.76 3.60 2.44
CA HIS A 33 4.14 4.95 2.01
C HIS A 33 4.74 4.97 0.60
N SER A 34 5.01 3.82 -0.01
CA SER A 34 5.52 3.71 -1.38
C SER A 34 4.47 3.19 -2.37
N ILE A 35 4.34 3.88 -3.51
CA ILE A 35 3.52 3.41 -4.65
C ILE A 35 4.00 2.06 -5.18
N GLU A 36 5.31 1.83 -5.22
CA GLU A 36 5.89 0.57 -5.67
C GLU A 36 5.42 -0.59 -4.76
N THR A 37 5.45 -0.37 -3.45
CA THR A 37 4.97 -1.35 -2.47
C THR A 37 3.47 -1.60 -2.63
N ILE A 38 2.64 -0.57 -2.84
CA ILE A 38 1.21 -0.78 -3.13
C ILE A 38 1.01 -1.66 -4.37
N GLN A 39 1.78 -1.45 -5.43
CA GLN A 39 1.66 -2.25 -6.66
C GLN A 39 2.00 -3.72 -6.43
N GLN A 40 3.01 -4.02 -5.60
CA GLN A 40 3.35 -5.40 -5.24
C GLN A 40 2.21 -6.10 -4.48
N TYR A 41 1.60 -5.41 -3.52
CA TYR A 41 0.46 -5.96 -2.78
C TYR A 41 -0.76 -6.15 -3.67
N LEU A 42 -1.01 -5.20 -4.58
CA LEU A 42 -2.11 -5.31 -5.54
C LEU A 42 -1.92 -6.47 -6.52
N ALA A 43 -0.69 -6.68 -7.02
CA ALA A 43 -0.37 -7.82 -7.87
C ALA A 43 -0.58 -9.14 -7.14
N HIS A 44 -0.13 -9.24 -5.89
CA HIS A 44 -0.35 -10.42 -5.05
C HIS A 44 -1.86 -10.65 -4.83
N GLU A 45 -2.62 -9.62 -4.44
CA GLU A 45 -4.07 -9.74 -4.21
C GLU A 45 -4.80 -10.23 -5.46
N ASN A 46 -4.48 -9.66 -6.62
CA ASN A 46 -5.10 -10.04 -7.90
C ASN A 46 -4.84 -11.50 -8.30
N GLN A 47 -3.69 -12.06 -7.93
CA GLN A 47 -3.32 -13.44 -8.27
C GLN A 47 -3.91 -14.48 -7.31
N HIS A 48 -4.23 -14.09 -6.07
CA HIS A 48 -4.59 -15.05 -5.01
C HIS A 48 -6.07 -14.98 -4.63
N LYS A 49 -6.44 -14.01 -3.79
CA LYS A 49 -7.79 -13.92 -3.21
C LYS A 49 -8.72 -13.01 -4.03
N ASN A 50 -8.17 -12.09 -4.82
CA ASN A 50 -8.86 -11.20 -5.75
C ASN A 50 -10.07 -10.48 -5.13
N ARG A 51 -9.92 -9.99 -3.89
CA ARG A 51 -10.99 -9.35 -3.12
C ARG A 51 -11.07 -7.88 -3.49
N THR A 52 -12.21 -7.49 -4.05
CA THR A 52 -12.53 -6.09 -4.36
C THR A 52 -12.31 -5.11 -3.20
N PRO A 53 -12.75 -5.36 -1.95
CA PRO A 53 -12.54 -4.38 -0.87
C PRO A 53 -11.05 -4.14 -0.56
N VAL A 54 -10.20 -5.16 -0.69
CA VAL A 54 -8.75 -5.02 -0.48
C VAL A 54 -8.12 -4.20 -1.60
N GLN A 55 -8.50 -4.49 -2.86
CA GLN A 55 -8.04 -3.75 -4.04
C GLN A 55 -8.43 -2.27 -3.98
N SER A 56 -9.67 -1.97 -3.56
CA SER A 56 -10.15 -0.60 -3.39
C SER A 56 -9.29 0.17 -2.39
N HIS A 57 -9.01 -0.42 -1.22
CA HIS A 57 -8.16 0.22 -0.22
C HIS A 57 -6.71 0.42 -0.68
N LEU A 58 -6.13 -0.54 -1.40
CA LEU A 58 -4.80 -0.37 -2.02
C LEU A 58 -4.79 0.81 -3.00
N GLN A 59 -5.82 0.92 -3.85
CA GLN A 59 -5.94 2.01 -4.82
C GLN A 59 -6.18 3.36 -4.15
N GLU A 60 -6.98 3.41 -3.09
CA GLU A 60 -7.20 4.61 -2.28
C GLU A 60 -5.86 5.08 -1.67
N ARG A 61 -5.12 4.16 -1.04
CA ARG A 61 -3.83 4.49 -0.45
C ARG A 61 -2.81 5.00 -1.48
N ALA A 62 -2.77 4.43 -2.67
CA ALA A 62 -1.93 4.95 -3.75
C ALA A 62 -2.30 6.38 -4.17
N ARG A 63 -3.58 6.77 -4.10
CA ARG A 63 -4.01 8.14 -4.39
C ARG A 63 -3.60 9.11 -3.29
N GLU A 64 -3.66 8.67 -2.04
CA GLU A 64 -3.19 9.45 -0.89
C GLU A 64 -1.70 9.74 -1.00
N ILE A 65 -0.87 8.72 -1.23
CA ILE A 65 0.59 8.88 -1.37
C ILE A 65 0.92 9.90 -2.47
N ARG A 66 0.29 9.80 -3.65
CA ARG A 66 0.53 10.76 -4.75
C ARG A 66 0.14 12.19 -4.38
N ARG A 67 -0.92 12.35 -3.57
CA ARG A 67 -1.34 13.67 -3.09
C ARG A 67 -0.31 14.19 -2.10
N ASP A 68 0.10 13.38 -1.13
CA ASP A 68 1.11 13.76 -0.13
C ASP A 68 2.43 14.16 -0.79
N GLU A 69 2.87 13.42 -1.81
CA GLU A 69 4.04 13.77 -2.64
C GLU A 69 3.85 15.12 -3.35
N SER A 70 2.69 15.35 -3.98
CA SER A 70 2.38 16.61 -4.67
C SER A 70 2.36 17.80 -3.69
N ASP A 71 1.72 17.63 -2.53
CA ASP A 71 1.60 18.66 -1.49
C ASP A 71 2.98 18.99 -0.89
N ALA A 72 3.86 17.99 -0.77
CA ALA A 72 5.24 18.19 -0.31
C ALA A 72 6.11 18.94 -1.33
N GLU A 73 5.94 18.63 -2.63
CA GLU A 73 6.62 19.35 -3.71
C GLU A 73 6.20 20.82 -3.78
N GLU A 74 4.90 21.11 -3.63
CA GLU A 74 4.38 22.48 -3.60
C GLU A 74 4.95 23.29 -2.43
N GLN A 75 5.02 22.70 -1.24
CA GLN A 75 5.62 23.34 -0.06
C GLN A 75 7.13 23.58 -0.19
N ALA A 76 7.85 22.71 -0.89
CA ALA A 76 9.30 22.87 -1.10
C ALA A 76 9.65 23.94 -2.15
N ALA A 77 8.70 24.30 -3.02
CA ALA A 77 8.87 25.30 -4.07
C ALA A 77 8.47 26.74 -3.64
N ALA A 78 7.88 26.89 -2.45
CA ALA A 78 7.44 28.16 -1.86
C ALA A 78 8.51 28.81 -0.97
#